data_AF-A0A7S2B6S8-F1
#
_entry.id   AF-A0A7S2B6S8-F1
#
_cell.length_a   1.000
_cell.length_b   1.000
_cell.length_c   1.000
_cell.angle_alpha   90.00
_cell.angle_beta   90.00
_cell.angle_gamma   90.00
#
_symmetry.space_group_name_H-M   'P 1'
#
loop_
_entity.id
_entity.type
_entity.pdbx_description
1 polymer ?
#
loop_
_entity_poly.entity_id
_entity_poly.type
_entity_poly.pdbx_seq_one_letter_code
_entity_poly.pdbx_strand_id
1 'polypeptide(L)'
;DIPKSAQEIYDQVETFRQWTGKLDLIEDKNNTVLSTLLPVEKPLVQPYLDKFDAHIAKGIEQLNWKSPGIVEFIEQAMEDVQEVEDIANTLQENSKNVNETLA
;
A
#
# COMPACT_ATOMS: atom_id res chain seq x y z
N ASP A 1 19.92 -35.60 -7.84
CA ASP A 1 20.05 -34.58 -6.78
C ASP A 1 19.42 -33.27 -7.19
N ILE A 2 18.71 -32.63 -6.26
CA ILE A 2 18.15 -31.30 -6.45
C ILE A 2 19.29 -30.27 -6.32
N PRO A 3 19.42 -29.29 -7.23
CA PRO A 3 20.41 -28.24 -7.10
C PRO A 3 20.22 -27.45 -5.81
N LYS A 4 21.32 -27.14 -5.09
CA LYS A 4 21.27 -26.38 -3.82
C LYS A 4 20.49 -25.05 -3.95
N SER A 5 20.64 -24.37 -5.09
CA SER A 5 19.90 -23.13 -5.37
C SER A 5 18.38 -23.32 -5.43
N ALA A 6 17.90 -24.47 -5.91
CA ALA A 6 16.47 -24.77 -5.94
C ALA A 6 15.94 -25.09 -4.53
N GLN A 7 16.76 -25.75 -3.69
CA GLN A 7 16.43 -26.00 -2.29
C GLN A 7 16.31 -24.70 -1.49
N GLU A 8 17.29 -23.80 -1.64
CA GLU A 8 17.30 -22.49 -0.97
C GLU A 8 16.08 -21.63 -1.31
N ILE A 9 15.60 -21.69 -2.57
CA ILE A 9 14.38 -20.98 -2.99
C ILE A 9 13.14 -21.62 -2.36
N TYR A 10 13.07 -22.96 -2.33
CA TYR A 10 11.94 -23.69 -1.75
C TYR A 10 11.81 -23.43 -0.24
N ASP A 11 12.93 -23.35 0.48
CA ASP A 11 12.94 -23.07 1.91
C ASP A 11 12.38 -21.67 2.26
N GLN A 12 12.38 -20.74 1.29
CA GLN A 12 11.85 -19.38 1.43
C GLN A 12 10.46 -19.20 0.82
N VAL A 13 9.82 -20.26 0.30
CA VAL A 13 8.57 -20.12 -0.46
C VAL A 13 7.43 -19.52 0.35
N GLU A 14 7.33 -19.86 1.64
CA GLU A 14 6.29 -19.32 2.52
C GLU A 14 6.55 -17.84 2.82
N THR A 15 7.81 -17.45 3.02
CA THR A 15 8.22 -16.06 3.18
C THR A 15 7.83 -15.24 1.95
N PHE A 16 8.11 -15.74 0.74
CA PHE A 16 7.72 -15.05 -0.50
C PHE A 16 6.21 -14.94 -0.64
N ARG A 17 5.46 -16.00 -0.31
CA ARG A 17 4.00 -15.99 -0.34
C ARG A 17 3.42 -14.92 0.58
N GLN A 18 4.00 -14.77 1.77
CA GLN A 18 3.57 -13.75 2.73
C GLN A 18 3.90 -12.34 2.25
N TRP A 19 5.11 -12.10 1.75
CA TRP A 19 5.50 -10.78 1.24
C TRP A 19 4.69 -10.35 0.02
N THR A 20 4.51 -11.25 -0.94
CA THR A 20 3.67 -10.98 -2.13
C THR A 20 2.23 -10.68 -1.72
N GLY A 21 1.63 -11.50 -0.84
CA GLY A 21 0.27 -11.22 -0.36
C GLY A 21 0.13 -9.89 0.39
N LYS A 22 1.15 -9.45 1.14
CA LYS A 22 1.15 -8.12 1.77
C LYS A 22 1.23 -7.00 0.73
N LEU A 23 2.06 -7.15 -0.30
CA LEU A 23 2.20 -6.17 -1.38
C LEU A 23 0.94 -6.09 -2.24
N ASP A 24 0.30 -7.21 -2.53
CA ASP A 24 -0.99 -7.27 -3.24
C ASP A 24 -2.06 -6.50 -2.45
N LEU A 25 -2.12 -6.69 -1.13
CA LEU A 25 -3.06 -5.95 -0.28
C LEU A 25 -2.79 -4.44 -0.28
N ILE A 26 -1.52 -4.02 -0.33
CA ILE A 26 -1.15 -2.60 -0.43
C ILE A 26 -1.64 -2.00 -1.76
N GLU A 27 -1.42 -2.71 -2.87
CA GLU A 27 -1.91 -2.31 -4.19
C GLU A 27 -3.43 -2.19 -4.19
N ASP A 28 -4.14 -3.20 -3.69
CA ASP A 28 -5.61 -3.23 -3.65
C ASP A 28 -6.20 -2.07 -2.84
N LYS A 29 -5.60 -1.75 -1.69
CA LYS A 29 -6.02 -0.61 -0.85
C LYS A 29 -5.85 0.71 -1.58
N ASN A 30 -4.68 0.95 -2.17
CA ASN A 30 -4.41 2.18 -2.91
C ASN A 30 -5.37 2.33 -4.11
N ASN A 31 -5.56 1.26 -4.88
CA ASN A 31 -6.48 1.25 -6.02
C ASN A 31 -7.93 1.53 -5.59
N THR A 32 -8.35 0.98 -4.45
CA THR A 32 -9.69 1.24 -3.88
C THR A 32 -9.86 2.72 -3.54
N VAL A 33 -8.88 3.34 -2.88
CA VAL A 33 -8.92 4.79 -2.58
C VAL A 33 -8.99 5.61 -3.87
N LEU A 34 -8.13 5.33 -4.85
CA LEU A 34 -8.12 6.06 -6.12
C LEU A 34 -9.44 5.93 -6.90
N SER A 35 -10.10 4.76 -6.81
CA SER A 35 -11.37 4.50 -7.49
C SER A 35 -12.58 5.19 -6.84
N THR A 36 -12.50 5.50 -5.54
CA THR A 36 -13.60 6.07 -4.76
C THR A 36 -13.49 7.58 -4.56
N LEU A 37 -12.31 8.16 -4.76
CA LEU A 37 -12.03 9.59 -4.54
C LEU A 37 -12.82 10.53 -5.47
N LEU A 38 -13.61 11.42 -4.87
CA LEU A 38 -14.30 12.49 -5.59
C LEU A 38 -13.35 13.63 -5.97
N PRO A 39 -13.64 14.41 -7.03
CA PRO A 39 -12.79 15.52 -7.45
C PRO A 39 -12.50 16.56 -6.36
N VAL A 40 -13.45 16.76 -5.44
CA VAL A 40 -13.32 17.70 -4.32
C VAL A 40 -12.49 17.16 -3.15
N GLU A 41 -12.37 15.84 -3.04
CA GLU A 41 -11.61 15.16 -1.99
C GLU A 41 -10.15 14.96 -2.39
N LYS A 42 -9.87 14.83 -3.69
CA LYS A 42 -8.52 14.61 -4.23
C LYS A 42 -7.46 15.58 -3.67
N PRO A 43 -7.67 16.91 -3.65
CA PRO A 43 -6.66 17.84 -3.13
C PRO A 43 -6.35 17.63 -1.64
N LEU A 44 -7.31 17.11 -0.87
CA LEU A 44 -7.16 16.87 0.56
C LEU A 44 -6.40 15.57 0.85
N VAL A 45 -6.53 14.56 -0.03
CA VAL A 45 -5.84 13.26 0.09
C VAL A 45 -4.47 13.26 -0.59
N GLN A 46 -4.25 14.13 -1.58
CA GLN A 46 -3.02 14.16 -2.38
C GLN A 46 -1.71 14.17 -1.57
N PRO A 47 -1.55 14.96 -0.48
CA PRO A 47 -0.31 14.97 0.28
C PRO A 47 0.05 13.60 0.90
N TYR A 48 -0.96 12.80 1.24
CA TYR A 48 -0.79 11.47 1.81
C TYR A 48 -0.47 10.45 0.72
N LEU A 49 -1.12 10.57 -0.45
CA LEU A 49 -0.77 9.79 -1.65
C LEU A 49 0.67 10.07 -2.10
N ASP A 50 1.10 11.33 -2.11
CA ASP A 50 2.46 11.71 -2.50
C ASP A 50 3.51 11.10 -1.56
N LYS A 51 3.22 11.07 -0.24
CA LYS A 51 4.08 10.42 0.76
C LYS A 51 4.16 8.91 0.50
N PHE A 52 3.02 8.26 0.28
CA PHE A 52 2.94 6.84 -0.06
C PHE A 52 3.71 6.53 -1.35
N ASP A 53 3.48 7.27 -2.43
CA ASP A 53 4.16 7.10 -3.72
C ASP A 53 5.68 7.27 -3.60
N ALA A 54 6.14 8.26 -2.82
CA ALA A 54 7.57 8.46 -2.58
C ALA A 54 8.21 7.30 -1.82
N HIS A 55 7.44 6.61 -0.97
CA HIS A 55 7.91 5.41 -0.29
C HIS A 55 7.94 4.21 -1.25
N ILE A 56 6.85 3.95 -1.99
CA ILE A 56 6.75 2.86 -2.95
C ILE A 56 7.81 2.96 -4.06
N ALA A 57 8.13 4.18 -4.53
CA ALA A 57 9.17 4.40 -5.53
C ALA A 57 10.53 3.79 -5.12
N LYS A 58 10.90 3.87 -3.84
CA LYS A 58 12.14 3.26 -3.33
C LYS A 58 12.10 1.74 -3.44
N GLY A 59 10.93 1.15 -3.18
CA GLY A 59 10.71 -0.30 -3.34
C GLY A 59 10.89 -0.76 -4.78
N ILE A 60 10.35 -0.01 -5.73
CA ILE A 60 10.41 -0.33 -7.16
C ILE A 60 11.83 -0.15 -7.71
N GLU A 61 12.51 0.94 -7.33
CA GLU A 61 13.79 1.33 -7.92
C GLU A 61 15.01 0.64 -7.28
N GLN A 62 14.94 0.34 -5.98
CA GLN A 62 16.14 0.04 -5.19
C GLN A 62 16.06 -1.29 -4.41
N LEU A 63 14.87 -1.86 -4.23
CA LEU A 63 14.69 -3.07 -3.43
C LEU A 63 14.41 -4.30 -4.30
N ASN A 64 14.86 -5.44 -3.80
CA ASN A 64 14.47 -6.75 -4.28
C ASN A 64 14.30 -7.68 -3.08
N TRP A 65 13.87 -8.91 -3.34
CA TRP A 65 13.59 -9.92 -2.31
C TRP A 65 14.79 -10.34 -1.45
N LYS A 66 16.02 -10.00 -1.84
CA LYS A 66 17.25 -10.22 -1.05
C LYS A 66 17.73 -8.95 -0.34
N SER A 67 17.11 -7.80 -0.58
CA SER A 67 17.56 -6.55 0.01
C SER A 67 17.39 -6.61 1.53
N PRO A 68 18.40 -6.17 2.30
CA PRO A 68 18.21 -5.96 3.73
C PRO A 68 17.14 -4.87 3.91
N GLY A 69 16.25 -5.04 4.89
CA GLY A 69 15.19 -4.07 5.15
C GLY A 69 13.86 -4.32 4.40
N ILE A 70 13.72 -5.43 3.68
CA ILE A 70 12.50 -5.70 2.90
C ILE A 70 11.25 -5.85 3.79
N VAL A 71 11.40 -6.41 4.99
CA VAL A 71 10.29 -6.60 5.93
C VAL A 71 9.81 -5.24 6.43
N GLU A 72 10.75 -4.39 6.85
CA GLU A 72 10.51 -3.04 7.33
C GLU A 72 9.89 -2.17 6.24
N PHE A 73 10.35 -2.31 4.99
CA PHE A 73 9.73 -1.65 3.83
C PHE A 73 8.26 -2.05 3.67
N ILE A 74 7.96 -3.36 3.65
CA ILE A 74 6.59 -3.85 3.47
C ILE A 74 5.69 -3.40 4.63
N GLU A 75 6.18 -3.44 5.86
CA GLU A 75 5.43 -2.99 7.03
C GLU A 75 5.13 -1.50 6.98
N GLN A 76 6.13 -0.68 6.67
CA GLN A 76 5.94 0.76 6.58
C GLN A 76 5.04 1.15 5.38
N ALA A 77 5.12 0.43 4.26
CA ALA A 77 4.26 0.67 3.10
C ALA A 77 2.78 0.30 3.40
N MET A 78 2.57 -0.73 4.23
CA MET A 78 1.24 -1.07 4.74
C MET A 78 0.68 0.02 5.65
N GLU A 79 1.50 0.59 6.53
CA GLU A 79 1.08 1.70 7.39
C GLU A 79 0.73 2.95 6.56
N ASP A 80 1.56 3.30 5.58
CA ASP A 80 1.33 4.49 4.74
C ASP A 80 0.04 4.36 3.91
N VAL A 81 -0.25 3.19 3.33
CA VAL A 81 -1.50 2.99 2.58
C VAL A 81 -2.73 2.97 3.50
N GLN A 82 -2.59 2.47 4.74
CA GLN A 82 -3.66 2.50 5.72
C GLN A 82 -3.98 3.94 6.14
N GLU A 83 -2.97 4.80 6.33
CA GLU A 83 -3.16 6.22 6.60
C GLU A 83 -3.94 6.90 5.47
N VAL A 84 -3.58 6.63 4.21
CA VAL A 84 -4.30 7.14 3.03
C VAL A 84 -5.77 6.70 3.01
N GLU A 85 -6.03 5.42 3.28
CA GLU A 85 -7.38 4.86 3.33
C GLU A 85 -8.23 5.48 4.44
N ASP A 86 -7.69 5.61 5.65
CA ASP A 86 -8.39 6.17 6.81
C ASP A 86 -8.81 7.63 6.56
N ILE A 87 -7.93 8.40 5.94
CA ILE A 87 -8.20 9.80 5.58
C ILE A 87 -9.26 9.90 4.48
N ALA A 88 -9.15 9.06 3.45
CA ALA A 88 -10.14 9.02 2.38
C ALA A 88 -11.53 8.68 2.92
N ASN A 89 -11.64 7.67 3.79
CA ASN A 89 -12.90 7.28 4.44
C ASN A 89 -13.47 8.42 5.30
N THR A 90 -12.63 9.07 6.11
CA THR A 90 -13.04 10.19 6.95
C THR A 90 -13.57 11.36 6.11
N LEU A 91 -12.94 11.67 4.98
CA LEU A 91 -13.39 12.73 4.07
C LEU A 91 -14.73 12.40 3.42
N GLN A 92 -14.92 11.15 2.99
CA GLN A 92 -16.19 10.70 2.41
C GLN A 92 -17.34 10.79 3.42
N GLU A 93 -17.11 10.38 4.67
CA GLU A 93 -18.09 10.51 5.75
C GLU A 93 -18.46 11.98 6.00
N ASN A 94 -17.46 12.85 6.09
CA ASN A 94 -17.68 14.28 6.28
C ASN A 94 -18.45 14.92 5.12
N SER A 95 -18.08 14.59 3.88
CA SER A 95 -18.76 15.05 2.67
C SER A 95 -20.24 14.63 2.66
N LYS A 96 -20.53 13.37 3.01
CA LYS A 96 -21.90 12.86 3.16
C LYS A 96 -22.70 13.62 4.22
N ASN A 97 -22.14 13.81 5.41
CA ASN A 97 -22.81 14.51 6.51
C ASN A 97 -23.16 15.95 6.15
N VAL A 98 -22.24 16.67 5.48
CA VAL A 98 -22.47 18.05 5.02
C VAL A 98 -23.59 18.09 3.98
N ASN A 99 -23.60 17.16 3.02
CA ASN A 99 -24.66 17.09 2.02
C ASN A 99 -26.03 16.79 2.63
N GLU A 100 -26.10 15.95 3.67
CA GLU A 100 -27.34 15.65 4.39
C GLU A 100 -27.86 16.84 5.21
N THR A 101 -26.97 17.70 5.74
CA THR A 101 -27.40 18.89 6.52
C THR A 101 -27.82 20.07 5.65
N LEU A 102 -27.39 20.10 4.39
CA LEU A 102 -27.76 21.13 3.41
C LEU A 102 -29.05 20.80 2.64
N ALA A 103 -29.53 19.55 2.73
CA ALA A 103 -30.77 19.05 2.11
C ALA A 103 -31.99 19.30 3.00
#